data_AF-Q0K699-F1
#
_entry.id   AF-Q0K699-F1
#
_cell.length_a   1.000
_cell.length_b   1.000
_cell.length_c   1.000
_cell.angle_alpha   90.00
_cell.angle_beta   90.00
_cell.angle_gamma   90.00
#
_symmetry.space_group_name_H-M   'P 1'
#
loop_
_entity.id
_entity.type
_entity.pdbx_description
1 polymer ?
#
loop_
_entity_poly.entity_id
_entity_poly.type
_entity_poly.pdbx_seq_one_letter_code
_entity_poly.pdbx_strand_id
1 'polypeptide(L)'
;MIDLGISKLALIGAVALIVIGPERLPKVARTVGALVGRAQRYINDVKAEVSREVELEELRKMRTEFEDAARDVERTIHKEVNEQTQALNEALGGAEGTSGGGSADAGGGFVPSWDAAHKAHNGRKSWRVKQGARPLWFKRQHNVRVWVQSGAARVKRHRPVTRPSRSFFE
;
A
#
# COMPACT_ATOMS: atom_id res chain seq x y z
N MET A 1 11.43 17.99 -10.58
CA MET A 1 12.67 17.30 -10.18
C MET A 1 12.52 16.84 -8.73
N ILE A 2 12.49 15.54 -8.45
CA ILE A 2 12.60 15.09 -7.05
C ILE A 2 14.07 15.26 -6.70
N ASP A 3 14.42 16.47 -6.29
CA ASP A 3 15.77 16.79 -5.82
C ASP A 3 16.16 15.93 -4.61
N LEU A 4 15.18 15.30 -3.95
CA LEU A 4 15.36 14.22 -3.00
C LEU A 4 15.73 12.91 -3.73
N GLY A 5 16.88 12.92 -4.40
CA GLY A 5 17.44 11.71 -4.98
C GLY A 5 17.64 10.62 -3.91
N ILE A 6 17.67 9.37 -4.35
CA ILE A 6 18.01 8.22 -3.50
C ILE A 6 19.30 8.49 -2.71
N SER A 7 20.25 9.23 -3.29
CA SER A 7 21.48 9.69 -2.64
C SER A 7 21.25 10.58 -1.40
N LYS A 8 20.34 11.56 -1.45
CA LYS A 8 20.04 12.43 -0.31
C LYS A 8 19.33 11.66 0.81
N LEU A 9 18.40 10.77 0.45
CA LEU A 9 17.77 9.87 1.43
C LEU A 9 18.78 8.92 2.08
N ALA A 10 19.72 8.38 1.30
CA ALA A 10 20.80 7.56 1.82
C ALA A 10 21.72 8.33 2.77
N LEU A 11 22.07 9.58 2.45
CA LEU A 11 22.87 10.45 3.31
C LEU A 11 22.16 10.75 4.64
N ILE A 12 20.87 11.11 4.59
CA ILE A 12 20.07 11.33 5.81
C ILE A 12 19.98 10.05 6.63
N GLY A 13 19.79 8.90 5.98
CA GLY A 13 19.81 7.60 6.65
C GLY A 13 21.15 7.31 7.34
N ALA A 14 22.27 7.61 6.68
CA ALA A 14 23.61 7.46 7.25
C ALA A 14 23.83 8.39 8.46
N VAL A 15 23.44 9.67 8.36
CA VAL A 15 23.51 10.62 9.47
C VAL A 15 22.64 10.14 10.64
N ALA A 16 21.41 9.69 10.35
CA ALA A 16 20.52 9.15 11.37
C ALA A 16 21.10 7.89 12.04
N LEU A 17 21.80 7.03 11.29
CA LEU A 17 22.47 5.84 11.81
C LEU A 17 23.59 6.21 12.78
N ILE A 18 24.36 7.26 12.47
CA ILE A 18 25.45 7.74 13.33
C ILE A 18 24.89 8.34 14.62
N VAL A 19 23.88 9.19 14.52
CA VAL A 19 23.32 9.94 15.66
C VAL A 19 22.50 9.05 16.59
N ILE A 20 21.59 8.25 16.03
CA ILE A 20 20.63 7.44 16.80
C ILE A 20 21.20 6.04 17.09
N GLY A 21 22.12 5.57 16.25
CA GLY A 21 22.68 4.23 16.31
C GLY A 21 21.86 3.20 15.52
N PRO A 22 22.50 2.21 14.87
CA PRO A 22 21.85 1.18 14.07
C PRO A 22 20.90 0.28 14.88
N GLU A 23 21.14 0.12 16.18
CA GLU A 23 20.30 -0.71 17.05
C GLU A 23 18.94 -0.06 17.34
N ARG A 24 18.89 1.27 17.34
CA ARG A 24 17.71 2.05 17.76
C ARG A 24 16.90 2.58 16.58
N LEU A 25 17.53 2.84 15.42
CA LEU A 25 16.84 3.29 14.21
C LEU A 25 15.66 2.40 13.79
N PRO A 26 15.75 1.07 13.77
CA PRO A 26 14.62 0.22 13.39
C PRO A 26 13.41 0.40 14.30
N LYS A 27 13.63 0.69 15.59
CA LYS A 27 12.55 0.95 16.54
C LYS A 27 11.86 2.28 16.24
N VAL A 28 12.64 3.33 15.98
CA VAL A 28 12.12 4.67 15.61
C VAL A 28 11.42 4.64 14.25
N ALA A 29 12.02 4.00 13.25
CA ALA A 29 11.41 3.84 11.93
C ALA A 29 10.07 3.09 12.01
N ARG A 30 9.98 2.06 12.86
CA ARG A 30 8.72 1.33 13.10
C ARG A 30 7.67 2.20 13.79
N THR A 31 8.04 3.03 14.77
CA THR A 31 7.07 3.90 15.44
C THR A 31 6.58 5.01 14.53
N VAL A 32 7.50 5.72 13.86
CA VAL A 32 7.17 6.76 12.87
C VAL A 32 6.35 6.17 11.73
N GLY A 33 6.77 5.04 11.16
CA GLY A 33 6.04 4.35 10.10
C GLY A 33 4.65 3.89 10.53
N ALA A 34 4.49 3.38 11.75
CA ALA A 34 3.18 3.01 12.28
C ALA A 34 2.27 4.22 12.52
N LEU A 35 2.82 5.38 12.90
CA LEU A 35 2.06 6.62 13.06
C LEU A 35 1.64 7.17 11.69
N VAL A 36 2.57 7.28 10.74
CA VAL A 36 2.27 7.71 9.36
C VAL A 36 1.25 6.77 8.72
N GLY A 37 1.39 5.46 8.89
CA GLY A 37 0.43 4.48 8.38
C GLY A 37 -0.96 4.58 9.02
N ARG A 38 -1.06 4.98 10.30
CA ARG A 38 -2.35 5.28 10.94
C ARG A 38 -2.94 6.59 10.42
N ALA A 39 -2.13 7.63 10.27
CA ALA A 39 -2.55 8.91 9.73
C ALA A 39 -3.07 8.78 8.28
N GLN A 40 -2.37 8.02 7.43
CA GLN A 40 -2.84 7.69 6.08
C GLN A 40 -4.20 6.98 6.08
N ARG A 41 -4.41 6.03 7.00
CA ARG A 41 -5.71 5.36 7.16
C ARG A 41 -6.80 6.34 7.58
N TYR A 42 -6.52 7.21 8.55
CA TYR A 42 -7.46 8.24 8.98
C TYR A 42 -7.81 9.21 7.84
N ILE A 43 -6.82 9.69 7.09
CA ILE A 43 -7.03 10.54 5.90
C ILE A 43 -7.86 9.80 4.86
N ASN A 44 -7.64 8.50 4.66
CA ASN A 44 -8.43 7.70 3.71
C ASN A 44 -9.88 7.49 4.19
N ASP A 45 -10.09 7.25 5.48
CA ASP A 45 -11.42 7.08 6.08
C ASP A 45 -12.21 8.40 6.00
N VAL A 46 -11.59 9.53 6.37
CA VAL A 46 -12.17 10.88 6.22
C VAL A 46 -12.42 11.20 4.74
N LYS A 47 -11.49 10.90 3.83
CA LYS A 47 -11.69 11.08 2.38
C LYS A 47 -12.85 10.21 1.87
N ALA A 48 -13.04 9.01 2.40
CA ALA A 48 -14.13 8.12 2.02
C ALA A 48 -15.49 8.60 2.55
N GLU A 49 -15.54 9.12 3.77
CA GLU A 49 -16.72 9.74 4.36
C GLU A 49 -17.10 11.02 3.62
N VAL A 50 -16.13 11.92 3.39
CA VAL A 50 -16.32 13.14 2.57
C VAL A 50 -16.72 12.78 1.15
N SER A 51 -16.10 11.77 0.50
CA SER A 51 -16.51 11.34 -0.84
C SER A 51 -17.92 10.75 -0.88
N ARG A 52 -18.45 10.30 0.26
CA ARG A 52 -19.78 9.68 0.37
C ARG A 52 -20.86 10.69 0.79
N GLU A 53 -20.48 11.76 1.48
CA GLU A 53 -21.38 12.83 1.95
C GLU A 53 -21.31 14.11 1.09
N VAL A 54 -20.33 14.26 0.20
CA VAL A 54 -20.22 15.42 -0.70
C VAL A 54 -21.18 15.30 -1.89
N GLU A 55 -22.46 15.45 -1.56
CA GLU A 55 -23.42 16.28 -2.29
C GLU A 55 -23.26 17.79 -1.93
N LEU A 56 -22.32 18.15 -1.06
CA LEU A 56 -22.05 19.54 -0.68
C LEU A 56 -21.02 20.20 -1.63
N GLU A 57 -21.50 21.01 -2.56
CA GLU A 57 -20.72 21.78 -3.54
C GLU A 57 -19.60 22.62 -2.91
N GLU A 58 -19.74 23.05 -1.65
CA GLU A 58 -18.79 23.92 -0.96
C GLU A 58 -17.41 23.28 -0.70
N LEU A 59 -17.34 22.01 -0.31
CA LEU A 59 -16.04 21.35 -0.10
C LEU A 59 -15.33 21.06 -1.43
N ARG A 60 -16.09 20.83 -2.50
CA ARG A 60 -15.55 20.65 -3.86
C ARG A 60 -14.94 21.96 -4.35
N LYS A 61 -15.61 23.08 -4.09
CA LYS A 61 -15.11 24.43 -4.37
C LYS A 61 -13.82 24.74 -3.61
N MET A 62 -13.76 24.45 -2.30
CA MET A 62 -12.52 24.61 -1.53
C MET A 62 -11.39 23.72 -2.06
N ARG A 63 -11.68 22.45 -2.42
CA ARG A 63 -10.67 21.56 -3.03
C ARG A 63 -10.16 22.11 -4.35
N THR A 64 -11.04 22.63 -5.21
CA THR A 64 -10.62 23.25 -6.48
C THR A 64 -9.81 24.52 -6.23
N GLU A 65 -10.20 25.36 -5.27
CA GLU A 65 -9.43 26.57 -4.90
C GLU A 65 -8.03 26.21 -4.38
N PHE A 66 -7.91 25.21 -3.50
CA PHE A 66 -6.61 24.73 -3.03
C PHE A 66 -5.78 24.10 -4.15
N GLU A 67 -6.41 23.35 -5.05
CA GLU A 67 -5.70 22.72 -6.16
C GLU A 67 -5.27 23.74 -7.22
N ASP A 68 -6.08 24.78 -7.45
CA ASP A 68 -5.73 25.88 -8.34
C ASP A 68 -4.63 26.76 -7.72
N ALA A 69 -4.71 27.06 -6.42
CA ALA A 69 -3.62 27.73 -5.70
C ALA A 69 -2.32 26.92 -5.73
N ALA A 70 -2.39 25.60 -5.54
CA ALA A 70 -1.23 24.72 -5.65
C ALA A 70 -0.65 24.71 -7.07
N ARG A 71 -1.50 24.68 -8.11
CA ARG A 71 -1.07 24.77 -9.51
C ARG A 71 -0.47 26.13 -9.85
N ASP A 72 -0.97 27.22 -9.28
CA ASP A 72 -0.41 28.56 -9.51
C ASP A 72 0.97 28.70 -8.86
N VAL A 73 1.15 28.15 -7.66
CA VAL A 73 2.47 28.03 -7.04
C VAL A 73 3.38 27.16 -7.91
N GLU A 74 2.89 26.02 -8.40
CA GLU A 74 3.66 25.14 -9.28
C GLU A 74 4.08 25.87 -10.57
N ARG A 75 3.17 26.61 -11.21
CA ARG A 75 3.46 27.41 -12.40
C ARG A 75 4.47 28.52 -12.12
N THR A 76 4.39 29.15 -10.95
CA THR A 76 5.32 30.21 -10.55
C THR A 76 6.71 29.64 -10.33
N ILE A 77 6.81 28.51 -9.61
CA ILE A 77 8.07 27.80 -9.41
C ILE A 77 8.61 27.28 -10.74
N HIS A 78 7.79 26.69 -11.61
CA HIS A 78 8.24 26.24 -12.93
C HIS A 78 8.70 27.39 -13.81
N LYS A 79 8.06 28.56 -13.76
CA LYS A 79 8.53 29.75 -14.48
C LYS A 79 9.87 30.22 -13.93
N GLU A 80 10.01 30.37 -12.62
CA GLU A 80 11.25 30.81 -11.99
C GLU A 80 12.39 29.81 -12.23
N VAL A 81 12.12 28.52 -12.10
CA VAL A 81 13.07 27.45 -12.42
C VAL A 81 13.40 27.48 -13.90
N ASN A 82 12.42 27.62 -14.80
CA ASN A 82 12.69 27.63 -16.23
C ASN A 82 13.51 28.86 -16.64
N GLU A 83 13.21 30.04 -16.11
CA GLU A 83 13.98 31.28 -16.31
C GLU A 83 15.39 31.15 -15.76
N GLN A 84 15.57 30.58 -14.56
CA GLN A 84 16.88 30.29 -13.98
C GLN A 84 17.64 29.26 -14.81
N THR A 85 17.00 28.18 -15.24
CA THR A 85 17.63 27.17 -16.10
C THR A 85 17.96 27.71 -17.47
N GLN A 86 17.16 28.63 -18.03
CA GLN A 86 17.42 29.26 -19.30
C GLN A 86 18.61 30.23 -19.19
N ALA A 87 18.69 31.01 -18.10
CA ALA A 87 19.87 31.83 -17.82
C ALA A 87 21.13 30.99 -17.59
N LEU A 88 21.01 29.87 -16.87
CA LEU A 88 22.10 28.92 -16.65
C LEU A 88 22.49 28.20 -17.94
N ASN A 89 21.54 27.83 -18.79
CA ASN A 89 21.78 27.17 -20.07
C ASN A 89 22.24 28.16 -21.15
N GLU A 90 21.94 29.45 -21.05
CA GLU A 90 22.58 30.48 -21.88
C GLU A 90 24.06 30.63 -21.45
N ALA A 91 24.32 30.59 -20.14
CA ALA A 91 25.67 30.63 -19.60
C ALA A 91 26.48 29.34 -19.88
N LEU A 92 25.85 28.16 -19.83
CA LEU A 92 26.47 26.86 -20.16
C LEU A 92 26.47 26.59 -21.67
N GLY A 93 25.44 27.01 -22.39
CA GLY A 93 25.25 26.77 -23.83
C GLY A 93 26.21 27.57 -24.70
N GLY A 94 26.83 28.62 -24.15
CA GLY A 94 28.05 29.18 -24.73
C GLY A 94 29.23 28.19 -24.80
N ALA A 95 29.18 27.08 -24.05
CA ALA A 95 30.26 26.09 -23.98
C ALA A 95 29.95 24.72 -24.65
N GLU A 96 28.69 24.34 -24.86
CA GLU A 96 28.36 22.95 -25.28
C GLU A 96 27.38 22.86 -26.47
N GLY A 97 27.66 23.58 -27.55
CA GLY A 97 27.01 23.36 -28.84
C GLY A 97 27.69 22.26 -29.64
N THR A 98 27.37 20.97 -29.43
CA THR A 98 27.43 19.88 -30.44
C THR A 98 26.86 18.57 -29.89
N SER A 99 25.65 18.19 -30.31
CA SER A 99 25.34 16.86 -30.88
C SER A 99 23.83 16.72 -31.08
N GLY A 100 23.39 17.03 -32.30
CA GLY A 100 22.09 16.65 -32.80
C GLY A 100 22.10 15.20 -33.32
N GLY A 101 20.90 14.62 -33.38
CA GLY A 101 20.62 13.29 -33.93
C GLY A 101 19.62 12.58 -33.01
N GLY A 102 18.33 12.54 -33.28
CA GLY A 102 17.70 12.16 -34.55
C GLY A 102 17.47 10.65 -34.53
N SER A 103 16.20 10.24 -34.47
CA SER A 103 15.58 8.93 -34.83
C SER A 103 14.31 8.80 -33.99
N ALA A 104 13.11 9.13 -34.49
CA ALA A 104 12.35 8.44 -35.52
C ALA A 104 12.17 6.94 -35.22
N ASP A 105 10.92 6.63 -34.84
CA ASP A 105 10.20 5.38 -35.10
C ASP A 105 10.59 4.13 -34.29
N ALA A 106 9.65 3.66 -33.47
CA ALA A 106 9.62 2.28 -32.98
C ALA A 106 8.18 1.91 -32.65
N GLY A 107 7.63 1.04 -33.49
CA GLY A 107 6.25 0.58 -33.52
C GLY A 107 5.69 0.12 -32.17
N GLY A 108 4.40 0.40 -31.99
CA GLY A 108 3.59 0.00 -30.85
C GLY A 108 3.57 -1.52 -30.69
N GLY A 109 4.44 -2.03 -29.83
CA GLY A 109 4.39 -3.40 -29.33
C GLY A 109 3.21 -3.56 -28.40
N PHE A 110 2.24 -4.38 -28.81
CA PHE A 110 1.21 -4.94 -27.94
C PHE A 110 1.91 -5.73 -26.82
N VAL A 111 1.98 -5.14 -25.62
CA VAL A 111 2.45 -5.83 -24.42
C VAL A 111 1.29 -6.56 -23.76
N PRO A 112 1.29 -7.91 -23.70
CA PRO A 112 0.27 -8.64 -22.99
C PRO A 112 0.40 -8.35 -21.49
N SER A 113 -0.53 -7.56 -20.94
CA SER A 113 -0.61 -7.29 -19.51
C SER A 113 -1.01 -8.57 -18.77
N TRP A 114 -0.12 -9.06 -17.91
CA TRP A 114 -0.38 -10.18 -17.01
C TRP A 114 -1.27 -9.79 -15.82
N ASP A 115 -1.83 -8.57 -15.79
CA ASP A 115 -2.67 -8.09 -14.69
C ASP A 115 -4.05 -8.75 -14.65
N ALA A 116 -4.47 -9.44 -15.72
CA ALA A 116 -5.79 -10.07 -15.78
C ALA A 116 -5.91 -11.39 -14.98
N ALA A 117 -4.80 -12.00 -14.53
CA ALA A 117 -4.82 -13.37 -13.99
C ALA A 117 -5.19 -13.49 -12.49
N HIS A 118 -5.36 -12.40 -11.75
CA HIS A 118 -5.63 -12.46 -10.31
C HIS A 118 -6.93 -11.76 -9.91
N LYS A 119 -8.04 -12.08 -10.57
CA LYS A 119 -9.36 -11.70 -10.06
C LYS A 119 -9.76 -12.65 -8.92
N ALA A 120 -9.19 -12.40 -7.73
CA ALA A 120 -9.52 -13.13 -6.51
C ALA A 120 -11.00 -12.94 -6.17
N HIS A 121 -11.74 -14.04 -6.19
CA HIS A 121 -13.16 -14.10 -5.89
C HIS A 121 -13.42 -13.52 -4.48
N ASN A 122 -13.90 -12.27 -4.40
CA ASN A 122 -14.21 -11.59 -3.15
C ASN A 122 -15.53 -12.14 -2.58
N GLY A 123 -15.47 -13.33 -1.97
CA GLY A 123 -16.56 -13.86 -1.15
C GLY A 123 -16.89 -12.83 -0.05
N ARG A 124 -18.14 -12.34 -0.05
CA ARG A 124 -18.70 -11.28 0.79
C ARG A 124 -18.03 -11.19 2.18
N LYS A 125 -17.06 -10.29 2.29
CA LYS A 125 -16.32 -10.00 3.52
C LYS A 125 -17.18 -9.10 4.42
N SER A 126 -18.21 -9.64 5.06
CA SER A 126 -18.98 -8.83 6.02
C SER A 126 -18.09 -8.53 7.24
N TRP A 127 -17.68 -7.27 7.39
CA TRP A 127 -16.83 -6.81 8.49
C TRP A 127 -17.43 -7.13 9.87
N ARG A 128 -18.77 -7.16 9.96
CA ARG A 128 -19.52 -7.52 11.17
C ARG A 128 -19.19 -8.94 11.69
N VAL A 129 -18.91 -9.90 10.81
CA VAL A 129 -18.52 -11.28 11.22
C VAL A 129 -17.13 -11.30 11.85
N LYS A 130 -16.27 -10.32 11.55
CA LYS A 130 -14.90 -10.26 12.08
C LYS A 130 -14.79 -9.63 13.47
N GLN A 131 -15.72 -8.76 13.87
CA GLN A 131 -15.61 -7.99 15.12
C GLN A 131 -15.72 -8.87 16.38
N GLY A 132 -16.52 -9.95 16.35
CA GLY A 132 -16.73 -10.81 17.53
C GLY A 132 -15.83 -12.03 17.64
N ALA A 133 -15.04 -12.35 16.61
CA ALA A 133 -14.29 -13.61 16.58
C ALA A 133 -12.91 -13.44 17.24
N ARG A 134 -12.72 -14.04 18.42
CA ARG A 134 -11.38 -14.19 19.03
C ARG A 134 -10.40 -14.79 18.00
N PRO A 135 -9.26 -14.14 17.71
CA PRO A 135 -8.31 -14.62 16.71
C PRO A 135 -7.85 -16.06 16.94
N LEU A 136 -7.53 -16.79 15.86
CA LEU A 136 -7.12 -18.20 15.95
C LEU A 136 -5.83 -18.40 16.74
N TRP A 137 -4.87 -17.47 16.66
CA TRP A 137 -3.62 -17.53 17.42
C TRP A 137 -3.89 -17.48 18.94
N PHE A 138 -4.84 -16.64 19.36
CA PHE A 138 -5.22 -16.51 20.75
C PHE A 138 -5.85 -17.81 21.27
N LYS A 139 -6.72 -18.44 20.46
CA LYS A 139 -7.33 -19.74 20.80
C LYS A 139 -6.29 -20.86 20.92
N ARG A 140 -5.24 -20.86 20.07
CA ARG A 140 -4.14 -21.83 20.15
C ARG A 140 -3.30 -21.66 21.41
N GLN A 141 -3.00 -20.43 21.81
CA GLN A 141 -2.22 -20.15 23.02
C GLN A 141 -2.96 -20.51 24.31
N HIS A 142 -4.27 -20.26 24.37
CA HIS A 142 -5.08 -20.49 25.56
C HIS A 142 -5.77 -21.87 25.58
N ASN A 143 -5.33 -22.79 24.71
CA ASN A 143 -5.93 -24.12 24.55
C ASN A 143 -7.47 -24.09 24.43
N VAL A 144 -8.00 -23.09 23.74
CA VAL A 144 -9.45 -22.90 23.54
C VAL A 144 -9.90 -23.77 22.38
N ARG A 145 -10.94 -24.58 22.59
CA ARG A 145 -11.49 -25.49 21.59
C ARG A 145 -11.97 -24.72 20.36
N VAL A 146 -11.35 -24.96 19.20
CA VAL A 146 -11.65 -24.24 17.94
C VAL A 146 -12.86 -24.81 17.21
N TRP A 147 -13.13 -26.11 17.38
CA TRP A 147 -14.16 -26.85 16.65
C TRP A 147 -15.23 -27.34 17.62
N VAL A 148 -16.49 -26.98 17.37
CA VAL A 148 -17.64 -27.61 18.03
C VAL A 148 -17.86 -28.95 17.35
N GLN A 149 -17.64 -30.05 18.06
CA GLN A 149 -17.96 -31.38 17.54
C GLN A 149 -19.49 -31.55 17.53
N SER A 150 -20.07 -31.73 16.34
CA SER A 150 -21.49 -32.09 16.18
C SER A 150 -21.82 -33.34 17.00
N GLY A 151 -23.06 -33.45 17.49
CA GLY A 151 -23.52 -34.59 18.30
C GLY A 151 -23.19 -35.95 17.66
N ALA A 152 -23.34 -36.06 16.34
CA ALA A 152 -23.02 -37.27 15.58
C ALA A 152 -21.52 -37.65 15.63
N ALA A 153 -20.62 -36.65 15.61
CA ALA A 153 -19.18 -36.89 15.73
C ALA A 153 -18.79 -37.39 17.12
N ARG A 154 -19.55 -37.01 18.15
CA ARG A 154 -19.38 -37.50 19.52
C ARG A 154 -19.73 -38.98 19.63
N VAL A 155 -20.83 -39.40 19.00
CA VAL A 155 -21.29 -40.80 18.97
C VAL A 155 -20.31 -41.72 18.24
N LYS A 156 -19.68 -41.27 17.14
CA LYS A 156 -18.74 -42.09 16.35
C LYS A 156 -17.59 -42.66 17.19
N ARG A 157 -17.15 -41.94 18.24
CA ARG A 157 -16.07 -42.39 19.14
C ARG A 157 -16.46 -43.56 20.05
N HIS A 158 -17.75 -43.72 20.32
CA HIS A 158 -18.27 -44.73 21.23
C HIS A 158 -19.04 -45.83 20.51
N ARG A 159 -18.98 -45.89 19.18
CA ARG A 159 -19.56 -47.01 18.45
C ARG A 159 -18.70 -48.26 18.70
N PRO A 160 -19.27 -49.37 19.19
CA PRO A 160 -18.54 -50.61 19.30
C PRO A 160 -18.03 -51.00 17.90
N VAL A 161 -16.77 -51.42 17.83
CA VAL A 161 -16.16 -51.91 16.59
C VAL A 161 -16.88 -53.20 16.23
N THR A 162 -17.80 -53.13 15.26
CA THR A 162 -18.48 -54.30 14.71
C THR A 162 -17.44 -55.05 13.92
N ARG A 163 -16.91 -56.14 14.48
CA ARG A 163 -16.06 -57.06 13.72
C ARG A 163 -16.91 -57.61 12.56
N PRO A 164 -16.41 -57.58 11.32
CA PRO A 164 -17.12 -58.23 10.23
C PRO A 164 -17.35 -59.70 10.62
N SER A 165 -18.56 -60.19 10.44
CA SER A 165 -18.87 -61.60 10.63
C SER A 165 -17.95 -62.38 9.70
N ARG A 166 -17.06 -63.21 10.26
CA ARG A 166 -16.28 -64.14 9.45
C ARG A 166 -17.29 -65.06 8.78
N SER A 167 -17.40 -64.96 7.46
CA SER A 167 -18.13 -65.93 6.66
C SER A 167 -17.49 -67.29 6.91
N PHE A 168 -18.28 -68.28 7.27
CA PHE A 168 -17.81 -69.63 7.60
C PHE A 168 -17.31 -70.42 6.37
N PHE A 169 -17.37 -69.82 5.17
CA PHE A 169 -17.13 -70.50 3.88
C PHE A 169 -15.84 -70.06 3.16
N GLU A 170 -14.85 -69.50 3.89
CA GLU A 170 -13.45 -69.41 3.43
C GLU A 170 -12.57 -70.34 4.29
#